data_AF-A0AAD7UD72-F1
#
_entry.id   AF-A0AAD7UD72-F1
#
_cell.length_a   1.000
_cell.length_b   1.000
_cell.length_c   1.000
_cell.angle_alpha   90.00
_cell.angle_beta   90.00
_cell.angle_gamma   90.00
#
_symmetry.space_group_name_H-M   'P 1'
#
loop_
_entity.id
_entity.type
_entity.pdbx_description
1 polymer ?
#
loop_
_entity_poly.entity_id
_entity_poly.type
_entity_poly.pdbx_seq_one_letter_code
_entity_poly.pdbx_strand_id
1 'polypeptide(L)'
;MVLSWCLPLVVVATVPGVPVSSVFSLVADGDTVPLQRFEKSLQRGVGPAATTATVGRFSGAGRVACRFASLWAFERATLRRVGDEVPTSGNASALDFELFAGEKYALRLEGDRTEWIMLWVDRSEKKVTRDSLPAGEHLSAPFVLSSTLTLDAGAVLRWRGGADATAFVTCSPSCSVNGKGAIDANGIAGNAILVLGEATLRDVLVFGSASWAIRVRANDVRIYGLKVFSGADGIDVDGASHVLVDDVVVNSWDDALVVKTTSASDPATSVRFANAMVWTRKSAFKVGTESLADFRDVTFADIEGYDLDRGCVVILRDGATARDLSFRNATLFFKAWHDAYQRYATGLEIEVEHRGNSTANSSVADVRFSDIRIQGPLLYAAAFKSVEADPLKSVLLSAVDVDLNAASSSSSGALRHQNATYLVACINTYVDPSVGALDLRVKWNGHEDDWPLGVSPTWPHHLPPPRAFFLPLCDLCCQRLEGGEFDGRRTTQFVFVAITVMGPANHGFELVMERVFPGTALRQVGAKVVSRVCCAPVFLSLNFASLAMVRDGDPVTAVTTNVVPAWLTGTMFWPAASAFTYRVVPVAGRAAFGSVLGAFWSTYLSFVAHRRPLPL
;
A
#
# COMPACT_ATOMS: atom_id res chain seq x y z
N MET A 1 1.63 57.54 -25.45
CA MET A 1 0.96 56.50 -24.64
C MET A 1 1.97 55.39 -24.41
N VAL A 2 2.62 55.38 -23.26
CA VAL A 2 3.48 54.27 -22.84
C VAL A 2 2.56 53.19 -22.29
N LEU A 3 2.40 52.09 -23.02
CA LEU A 3 1.77 50.88 -22.51
C LEU A 3 2.66 50.34 -21.39
N SER A 4 2.29 50.64 -20.14
CA SER A 4 2.79 49.92 -18.97
C SER A 4 2.39 48.47 -19.10
N TRP A 5 3.32 47.62 -19.50
CA TRP A 5 3.22 46.19 -19.27
C TRP A 5 3.25 46.00 -17.75
N CYS A 6 2.09 45.82 -17.14
CA CYS A 6 2.02 45.28 -15.78
C CYS A 6 2.70 43.90 -15.83
N LEU A 7 3.88 43.81 -15.22
CA LEU A 7 4.50 42.55 -14.83
C LEU A 7 3.45 41.68 -14.13
N PRO A 8 3.44 40.34 -14.33
CA PRO A 8 2.62 39.47 -13.51
C PRO A 8 3.09 39.64 -12.05
N LEU A 9 2.37 40.45 -11.27
CA LEU A 9 2.69 40.65 -9.87
C LEU A 9 2.48 39.33 -9.13
N VAL A 10 3.57 38.76 -8.60
CA VAL A 10 3.47 37.66 -7.65
C VAL A 10 2.94 38.24 -6.34
N VAL A 11 1.75 37.79 -5.92
CA VAL A 11 1.17 38.20 -4.65
C VAL A 11 1.56 37.19 -3.58
N VAL A 12 2.43 37.60 -2.67
CA VAL A 12 2.86 36.78 -1.54
C VAL A 12 1.78 36.76 -0.46
N ALA A 13 1.43 35.58 0.01
CA ALA A 13 0.52 35.41 1.13
C ALA A 13 1.28 34.84 2.34
N THR A 14 1.49 35.68 3.36
CA THR A 14 2.11 35.27 4.63
C THR A 14 1.06 35.12 5.72
N VAL A 15 1.32 34.21 6.66
CA VAL A 15 0.57 34.06 7.91
C VAL A 15 1.32 34.81 9.03
N PRO A 16 0.79 35.94 9.53
CA PRO A 16 1.31 36.61 10.72
C PRO A 16 1.64 35.67 11.88
N GLY A 17 2.80 35.86 12.51
CA GLY A 17 3.26 35.06 13.65
C GLY A 17 3.96 33.75 13.28
N VAL A 18 3.90 33.29 12.03
CA VAL A 18 4.62 32.08 11.59
C VAL A 18 6.05 32.43 11.12
N PRO A 19 7.10 31.82 11.69
CA PRO A 19 8.49 32.12 11.35
C PRO A 19 8.82 31.86 9.88
N VAL A 20 9.75 32.64 9.32
CA VAL A 20 10.31 32.42 7.98
C VAL A 20 11.64 31.67 8.10
N SER A 21 11.89 30.73 7.19
CA SER A 21 13.15 30.01 7.12
C SER A 21 14.31 30.95 6.85
N SER A 22 15.37 30.83 7.65
CA SER A 22 16.67 31.48 7.40
C SER A 22 17.60 30.62 6.54
N VAL A 23 17.20 29.38 6.24
CA VAL A 23 18.03 28.37 5.56
C VAL A 23 17.74 28.29 4.07
N PHE A 24 16.50 28.62 3.68
CA PHE A 24 15.99 28.46 2.32
C PHE A 24 15.45 29.78 1.82
N SER A 25 15.66 30.06 0.54
CA SER A 25 15.03 31.20 -0.14
C SER A 25 14.39 30.76 -1.45
N LEU A 26 13.33 31.47 -1.82
CA LEU A 26 12.62 31.28 -3.08
C LEU A 26 12.36 32.66 -3.71
N VAL A 27 12.69 32.78 -4.98
CA VAL A 27 12.34 33.93 -5.82
C VAL A 27 11.41 33.42 -6.92
N ALA A 28 10.26 34.08 -7.11
CA ALA A 28 9.27 33.76 -8.12
C ALA A 28 9.02 35.01 -8.99
N ASP A 29 9.28 34.91 -10.30
CA ASP A 29 9.22 36.03 -11.26
C ASP A 29 9.93 37.33 -10.79
N GLY A 30 11.00 37.17 -10.01
CA GLY A 30 11.80 38.28 -9.46
C GLY A 30 11.38 38.73 -8.05
N ASP A 31 10.21 38.31 -7.57
CA ASP A 31 9.71 38.62 -6.23
C ASP A 31 10.15 37.58 -5.21
N THR A 32 10.55 38.03 -4.01
CA THR A 32 10.92 37.11 -2.92
C THR A 32 9.66 36.49 -2.32
N VAL A 33 9.64 35.16 -2.25
CA VAL A 33 8.59 34.39 -1.57
C VAL A 33 9.11 33.93 -0.20
N PRO A 34 8.53 34.41 0.92
CA PRO A 34 8.84 33.93 2.25
C PRO A 34 8.48 32.45 2.38
N LEU A 35 9.46 31.64 2.78
CA LEU A 35 9.27 30.23 3.10
C LEU A 35 8.95 30.08 4.60
N GLN A 36 7.68 30.02 4.96
CA GLN A 36 7.22 29.95 6.34
C GLN A 36 7.36 28.54 6.91
N ARG A 37 7.75 28.44 8.19
CA ARG A 37 7.91 27.17 8.91
C ARG A 37 6.73 26.95 9.83
N PHE A 38 5.85 26.04 9.43
CA PHE A 38 4.73 25.60 10.26
C PHE A 38 5.23 24.49 11.18
N GLU A 39 5.16 24.72 12.48
CA GLU A 39 5.36 23.68 13.46
C GLU A 39 4.13 22.78 13.50
N LYS A 40 4.34 21.46 13.55
CA LYS A 40 3.28 20.56 14.01
C LYS A 40 2.98 20.94 15.45
N SER A 41 1.81 21.52 15.69
CA SER A 41 1.37 21.88 17.04
C SER A 41 1.48 20.65 17.92
N LEU A 42 2.22 20.76 19.03
CA LEU A 42 2.39 19.67 19.97
C LEU A 42 1.01 19.22 20.45
N GLN A 43 0.71 17.92 20.35
CA GLN A 43 -0.34 17.34 21.18
C GLN A 43 -0.10 17.76 22.63
N ARG A 44 -1.17 18.08 23.37
CA ARG A 44 -1.09 18.42 24.80
C ARG A 44 -0.25 17.35 25.51
N GLY A 45 0.95 17.68 25.98
CA GLY A 45 1.84 16.78 26.71
C GLY A 45 2.96 16.09 25.93
N VAL A 46 3.13 16.34 24.63
CA VAL A 46 4.31 15.85 23.87
C VAL A 46 5.40 16.92 23.88
N GLY A 47 6.63 16.55 24.29
CA GLY A 47 7.78 17.45 24.35
C GLY A 47 8.25 17.95 22.97
N PRO A 48 9.19 18.92 22.93
CA PRO A 48 9.59 19.62 21.71
C PRO A 48 10.45 18.72 20.82
N ALA A 49 9.79 17.93 19.98
CA ALA A 49 10.36 17.37 18.76
C ALA A 49 9.41 17.68 17.60
N ALA A 50 9.08 18.96 17.42
CA ALA A 50 8.21 19.41 16.35
C ALA A 50 8.95 19.27 15.01
N THR A 51 8.49 18.35 14.16
CA THR A 51 8.83 18.41 12.74
C THR A 51 8.20 19.68 12.19
N THR A 52 8.97 20.45 11.44
CA THR A 52 8.50 21.69 10.81
C THR A 52 8.26 21.44 9.34
N ALA A 53 7.14 21.90 8.81
CA ALA A 53 6.91 21.96 7.38
C ALA A 53 7.35 23.33 6.86
N THR A 54 8.24 23.35 5.87
CA THR A 54 8.64 24.59 5.18
C THR A 54 7.71 24.81 3.98
N VAL A 55 7.15 26.00 3.88
CA VAL A 55 5.96 26.26 3.07
C VAL A 55 6.10 27.60 2.34
N GLY A 56 6.01 27.59 1.01
CA GLY A 56 6.05 28.79 0.16
C GLY A 56 4.74 29.01 -0.58
N ARG A 57 3.95 30.01 -0.16
CA ARG A 57 2.66 30.38 -0.74
C ARG A 57 2.75 31.69 -1.50
N PHE A 58 2.28 31.69 -2.75
CA PHE A 58 2.15 32.91 -3.52
C PHE A 58 1.10 32.74 -4.61
N SER A 59 0.62 33.85 -5.18
CA SER A 59 -0.25 33.82 -6.35
C SER A 59 0.52 34.17 -7.61
N GLY A 60 0.18 33.53 -8.73
CA GLY A 60 0.76 33.81 -10.04
C GLY A 60 -0.26 33.73 -11.17
N ALA A 61 0.18 34.04 -12.39
CA ALA A 61 -0.63 33.92 -13.60
C ALA A 61 0.07 32.99 -14.61
N GLY A 62 -0.53 31.84 -14.88
CA GLY A 62 0.05 30.87 -15.81
C GLY A 62 1.35 30.26 -15.26
N ARG A 63 2.44 30.37 -16.02
CA ARG A 63 3.78 29.89 -15.62
C ARG A 63 4.49 30.93 -14.78
N VAL A 64 5.19 30.47 -13.74
CA VAL A 64 5.99 31.29 -12.85
C VAL A 64 7.40 30.72 -12.80
N ALA A 65 8.39 31.53 -13.17
CA ALA A 65 9.80 31.15 -13.11
C ALA A 65 10.28 31.24 -11.66
N CYS A 66 10.83 30.15 -11.15
CA CYS A 66 11.26 30.05 -9.76
C CYS A 66 12.75 29.74 -9.65
N ARG A 67 13.41 30.44 -8.73
CA ARG A 67 14.77 30.14 -8.27
C ARG A 67 14.75 29.85 -6.78
N PHE A 68 15.09 28.63 -6.42
CA PHE A 68 15.28 28.18 -5.05
C PHE A 68 16.76 28.18 -4.68
N ALA A 69 17.09 28.56 -3.44
CA ALA A 69 18.44 28.41 -2.90
C ALA A 69 18.42 27.87 -1.46
N SER A 70 19.49 27.14 -1.12
CA SER A 70 19.73 26.53 0.19
C SER A 70 21.10 26.93 0.73
N LEU A 71 21.19 27.19 2.04
CA LEU A 71 22.48 27.46 2.71
C LEU A 71 23.38 26.23 2.87
N TRP A 72 22.85 25.04 2.65
CA TRP A 72 23.61 23.78 2.69
C TRP A 72 23.45 23.05 1.37
N ALA A 73 24.51 22.31 1.00
CA ALA A 73 24.56 21.56 -0.23
C ALA A 73 23.77 20.25 -0.12
N PHE A 74 22.82 20.02 -1.01
CA PHE A 74 22.13 18.75 -1.19
C PHE A 74 22.81 17.92 -2.28
N GLU A 75 22.77 16.60 -2.13
CA GLU A 75 23.25 15.62 -3.10
C GLU A 75 22.23 15.36 -4.22
N ARG A 76 20.94 15.39 -3.87
CA ARG A 76 19.84 15.21 -4.82
C ARG A 76 18.68 16.13 -4.47
N ALA A 77 17.99 16.60 -5.50
CA ALA A 77 16.73 17.31 -5.35
C ALA A 77 15.69 16.77 -6.34
N THR A 78 14.46 16.63 -5.88
CA THR A 78 13.34 16.16 -6.69
C THR A 78 12.15 17.06 -6.45
N LEU A 79 11.65 17.69 -7.52
CA LEU A 79 10.43 18.51 -7.47
C LEU A 79 9.29 17.70 -8.08
N ARG A 80 8.15 17.61 -7.39
CA ARG A 80 7.00 16.83 -7.85
C ARG A 80 5.73 17.65 -7.81
N ARG A 81 4.81 17.33 -8.71
CA ARG A 81 3.36 17.58 -8.61
C ARG A 81 2.66 16.22 -8.68
N VAL A 82 1.40 16.13 -8.30
CA VAL A 82 0.67 14.85 -8.31
C VAL A 82 0.81 14.15 -9.68
N GLY A 83 1.39 12.95 -9.67
CA GLY A 83 1.58 12.10 -10.84
C GLY A 83 2.85 12.38 -11.66
N ASP A 84 3.50 13.54 -11.49
CA ASP A 84 4.60 13.98 -12.35
C ASP A 84 5.82 14.49 -11.57
N GLU A 85 7.00 14.19 -12.10
CA GLU A 85 8.23 14.89 -11.70
C GLU A 85 8.40 16.17 -12.55
N VAL A 86 8.70 17.28 -11.89
CA VAL A 86 8.90 18.58 -12.53
C VAL A 86 10.40 18.75 -12.81
N PRO A 87 10.78 19.06 -14.05
CA PRO A 87 12.17 19.29 -14.39
C PRO A 87 12.77 20.44 -13.56
N THR A 88 13.97 20.19 -13.05
CA THR A 88 14.79 21.20 -12.36
C THR A 88 16.15 21.29 -13.03
N SER A 89 16.78 22.46 -12.96
CA SER A 89 18.16 22.67 -13.38
C SER A 89 18.91 23.43 -12.30
N GLY A 90 20.23 23.31 -12.22
CA GLY A 90 21.01 24.02 -11.20
C GLY A 90 22.16 23.20 -10.67
N ASN A 91 22.48 23.41 -9.39
CA ASN A 91 23.60 22.78 -8.70
C ASN A 91 23.19 22.36 -7.28
N ALA A 92 24.15 21.88 -6.49
CA ALA A 92 23.93 21.36 -5.14
C ALA A 92 23.37 22.36 -4.12
N SER A 93 23.24 23.65 -4.42
CA SER A 93 22.69 24.64 -3.48
C SER A 93 21.66 25.59 -4.10
N ALA A 94 21.40 25.48 -5.40
CA ALA A 94 20.43 26.32 -6.09
C ALA A 94 19.76 25.57 -7.24
N LEU A 95 18.45 25.76 -7.38
CA LEU A 95 17.61 25.14 -8.40
C LEU A 95 16.79 26.21 -9.12
N ASP A 96 16.67 26.07 -10.43
CA ASP A 96 15.78 26.82 -11.30
C ASP A 96 14.72 25.85 -11.86
N PHE A 97 13.45 26.24 -11.78
CA PHE A 97 12.30 25.44 -12.24
C PHE A 97 11.09 26.32 -12.58
N GLU A 98 10.13 25.77 -13.31
CA GLU A 98 8.86 26.44 -13.64
C GLU A 98 7.71 25.83 -12.81
N LEU A 99 6.94 26.69 -12.14
CA LEU A 99 5.68 26.31 -11.50
C LEU A 99 4.49 26.88 -12.27
N PHE A 100 3.31 26.31 -12.03
CA PHE A 100 2.06 26.72 -12.66
C PHE A 100 1.04 27.17 -11.63
N ALA A 101 0.32 28.25 -11.93
CA ALA A 101 -0.75 28.77 -11.10
C ALA A 101 -1.95 27.80 -11.00
N GLY A 102 -2.44 27.61 -9.79
CA GLY A 102 -3.45 26.62 -9.42
C GLY A 102 -2.90 25.25 -9.05
N GLU A 103 -1.57 25.10 -8.91
CA GLU A 103 -0.93 23.82 -8.63
C GLU A 103 -0.18 23.83 -7.30
N LYS A 104 0.08 22.62 -6.81
CA LYS A 104 0.83 22.32 -5.58
C LYS A 104 1.98 21.38 -5.88
N TYR A 105 3.09 21.60 -5.17
CA TYR A 105 4.35 20.93 -5.42
C TYR A 105 5.05 20.53 -4.13
N ALA A 106 5.82 19.46 -4.22
CA ALA A 106 6.71 18.97 -3.17
C ALA A 106 8.14 18.97 -3.70
N LEU A 107 8.99 19.80 -3.10
CA LEU A 107 10.43 19.79 -3.33
C LEU A 107 11.10 18.97 -2.21
N ARG A 108 11.69 17.84 -2.58
CA ARG A 108 12.53 17.02 -1.71
C ARG A 108 13.99 17.42 -1.90
N LEU A 109 14.70 17.69 -0.82
CA LEU A 109 16.16 17.85 -0.81
C LEU A 109 16.78 16.70 -0.02
N GLU A 110 17.81 16.06 -0.56
CA GLU A 110 18.48 14.91 0.04
C GLU A 110 19.99 15.15 0.12
N GLY A 111 20.60 14.77 1.24
CA GLY A 111 22.04 14.76 1.51
C GLY A 111 22.24 14.13 2.90
N ASP A 112 23.06 14.73 3.77
CA ASP A 112 23.17 14.34 5.19
C ASP A 112 21.84 14.36 5.95
N ARG A 113 20.85 15.09 5.42
CA ARG A 113 19.48 15.14 5.90
C ARG A 113 18.50 15.22 4.73
N THR A 114 17.24 14.87 5.01
CA THR A 114 16.12 15.05 4.08
C THR A 114 15.22 16.19 4.55
N GLU A 115 14.92 17.12 3.66
CA GLU A 115 14.01 18.25 3.91
C GLU A 115 12.95 18.33 2.82
N TRP A 116 11.71 18.66 3.22
CA TRP A 116 10.59 18.87 2.32
C TRP A 116 10.18 20.35 2.32
N ILE A 117 10.06 20.92 1.13
CA ILE A 117 9.51 22.25 0.91
C ILE A 117 8.21 22.10 0.11
N MET A 118 7.11 22.58 0.68
CA MET A 118 5.80 22.59 0.05
C MET A 118 5.59 23.92 -0.66
N LEU A 119 5.35 23.87 -1.97
CA LEU A 119 5.15 25.06 -2.79
C LEU A 119 3.76 25.04 -3.40
N TRP A 120 3.11 26.20 -3.41
CA TRP A 120 1.70 26.32 -3.78
C TRP A 120 1.52 27.67 -4.43
N VAL A 121 1.13 27.58 -5.70
CA VAL A 121 0.93 28.75 -6.54
C VAL A 121 -0.56 28.93 -6.68
N ASP A 122 -1.16 29.79 -5.86
CA ASP A 122 -2.56 30.09 -5.98
C ASP A 122 -2.84 30.81 -7.31
N ARG A 123 -4.04 30.62 -7.88
CA ARG A 123 -4.46 31.43 -9.04
C ARG A 123 -4.67 32.87 -8.62
N SER A 124 -4.28 33.83 -9.45
CA SER A 124 -4.55 35.26 -9.21
C SER A 124 -6.04 35.48 -8.88
N GLU A 125 -6.32 36.15 -7.78
CA GLU A 125 -7.70 36.47 -7.39
C GLU A 125 -8.19 37.76 -8.04
N LYS A 126 -9.49 37.80 -8.33
CA LYS A 126 -10.21 39.06 -8.39
C LYS A 126 -10.51 39.45 -6.94
N LYS A 127 -10.19 40.69 -6.56
CA LYS A 127 -10.42 41.24 -5.21
C LYS A 127 -11.83 40.87 -4.72
N VAL A 128 -11.93 40.17 -3.59
CA VAL A 128 -13.22 39.72 -3.02
C VAL A 128 -13.94 40.89 -2.33
N THR A 129 -15.25 40.72 -2.18
CA THR A 129 -16.31 41.68 -1.80
C THR A 129 -16.15 42.30 -0.40
N ARG A 130 -16.92 43.37 -0.10
CA ARG A 130 -16.89 44.18 1.14
C ARG A 130 -17.01 43.42 2.49
N ASP A 131 -17.39 42.15 2.49
CA ASP A 131 -17.75 41.38 3.70
C ASP A 131 -16.72 40.30 4.08
N SER A 132 -15.45 40.43 3.64
CA SER A 132 -14.36 39.52 4.03
C SER A 132 -13.59 40.02 5.26
N LEU A 133 -12.96 39.09 5.99
CA LEU A 133 -11.94 39.43 6.98
C LEU A 133 -10.67 39.88 6.24
N PRO A 134 -10.24 41.14 6.42
CA PRO A 134 -9.07 41.68 5.71
C PRO A 134 -7.77 41.11 6.29
N ALA A 135 -6.65 41.36 5.60
CA ALA A 135 -5.33 41.00 6.10
C ALA A 135 -5.08 41.52 7.54
N GLY A 136 -4.51 40.68 8.39
CA GLY A 136 -4.31 40.95 9.81
C GLY A 136 -4.76 39.79 10.72
N GLU A 137 -4.40 39.87 12.00
CA GLU A 137 -4.84 38.90 13.00
C GLU A 137 -6.22 39.29 13.58
N HIS A 138 -7.14 38.33 13.60
CA HIS A 138 -8.51 38.47 14.10
C HIS A 138 -8.74 37.45 15.20
N LEU A 139 -8.78 37.89 16.45
CA LEU A 139 -9.01 37.00 17.59
C LEU A 139 -10.49 36.72 17.79
N SER A 140 -10.86 35.45 17.93
CA SER A 140 -12.25 35.05 18.16
C SER A 140 -12.39 33.94 19.22
N ALA A 141 -13.53 33.93 19.90
CA ALA A 141 -13.99 32.76 20.64
C ALA A 141 -14.49 31.68 19.67
N PRO A 142 -14.65 30.43 20.10
CA PRO A 142 -15.38 29.43 19.32
C PRO A 142 -16.79 29.91 18.96
N PHE A 143 -17.25 29.61 17.74
CA PHE A 143 -18.55 30.08 17.26
C PHE A 143 -19.19 29.11 16.27
N VAL A 144 -20.51 29.27 16.09
CA VAL A 144 -21.29 28.58 15.06
C VAL A 144 -21.47 29.51 13.85
N LEU A 145 -21.02 29.07 12.68
CA LEU A 145 -21.16 29.75 11.41
C LEU A 145 -22.40 29.22 10.66
N SER A 146 -23.34 30.13 10.40
CA SER A 146 -24.61 29.84 9.74
C SER A 146 -24.72 30.38 8.30
N SER A 147 -23.65 30.99 7.78
CA SER A 147 -23.59 31.50 6.41
C SER A 147 -22.16 31.47 5.87
N THR A 148 -21.62 32.60 5.41
CA THR A 148 -20.30 32.65 4.75
C THR A 148 -19.25 33.33 5.63
N LEU A 149 -18.10 32.69 5.77
CA LEU A 149 -16.86 33.28 6.27
C LEU A 149 -15.87 33.38 5.11
N THR A 150 -15.39 34.58 4.80
CA THR A 150 -14.34 34.78 3.79
C THR A 150 -13.12 35.41 4.43
N LEU A 151 -11.94 34.82 4.20
CA LEU A 151 -10.66 35.28 4.73
C LEU A 151 -9.77 35.73 3.58
N ASP A 152 -9.46 37.03 3.50
CA ASP A 152 -8.55 37.56 2.49
C ASP A 152 -7.13 37.01 2.67
N ALA A 153 -6.31 37.10 1.62
CA ALA A 153 -4.88 36.79 1.72
C ALA A 153 -4.23 37.61 2.85
N GLY A 154 -3.53 36.93 3.77
CA GLY A 154 -2.91 37.52 4.96
C GLY A 154 -3.84 37.69 6.17
N ALA A 155 -5.14 37.37 6.05
CA ALA A 155 -6.05 37.32 7.20
C ALA A 155 -5.79 36.06 8.03
N VAL A 156 -5.77 36.18 9.35
CA VAL A 156 -5.64 35.05 10.27
C VAL A 156 -6.74 35.13 11.31
N LEU A 157 -7.72 34.23 11.24
CA LEU A 157 -8.70 34.04 12.30
C LEU A 157 -8.09 33.12 13.35
N ARG A 158 -7.73 33.67 14.52
CA ARG A 158 -7.03 32.96 15.59
C ARG A 158 -7.94 32.75 16.80
N TRP A 159 -7.89 31.56 17.37
CA TRP A 159 -8.55 31.28 18.64
C TRP A 159 -7.93 32.11 19.77
N ARG A 160 -8.76 32.87 20.49
CA ARG A 160 -8.30 33.79 21.54
C ARG A 160 -7.95 33.12 22.87
N GLY A 161 -8.08 31.80 22.97
CA GLY A 161 -8.07 31.06 24.23
C GLY A 161 -9.42 31.09 24.96
N GLY A 162 -9.56 30.27 25.99
CA GLY A 162 -10.78 30.19 26.81
C GLY A 162 -11.15 28.76 27.18
N ALA A 163 -12.43 28.56 27.54
CA ALA A 163 -12.96 27.23 27.86
C ALA A 163 -12.85 26.27 26.66
N ASP A 164 -12.64 25.00 26.96
CA ASP A 164 -12.60 23.94 25.95
C ASP A 164 -13.94 23.89 25.18
N ALA A 165 -13.86 23.79 23.86
CA ALA A 165 -15.00 23.69 22.96
C ALA A 165 -14.79 22.50 21.99
N THR A 166 -15.89 21.98 21.46
CA THR A 166 -15.87 20.86 20.50
C THR A 166 -15.18 21.22 19.19
N ALA A 167 -15.28 22.49 18.76
CA ALA A 167 -14.55 23.02 17.61
C ALA A 167 -14.37 24.53 17.70
N PHE A 168 -13.38 25.08 16.99
CA PHE A 168 -13.21 26.53 16.88
C PHE A 168 -14.27 27.14 15.95
N VAL A 169 -14.43 26.58 14.76
CA VAL A 169 -15.50 26.96 13.81
C VAL A 169 -16.45 25.78 13.66
N THR A 170 -17.72 25.96 14.03
CA THR A 170 -18.76 24.95 13.79
C THR A 170 -19.67 25.42 12.65
N CYS A 171 -19.71 24.69 11.55
CA CYS A 171 -20.59 24.98 10.43
C CYS A 171 -21.97 24.34 10.62
N SER A 172 -23.01 25.16 10.77
CA SER A 172 -24.40 24.71 10.93
C SER A 172 -25.40 25.88 10.74
N PRO A 173 -26.55 25.69 10.05
CA PRO A 173 -26.97 24.46 9.37
C PRO A 173 -26.33 24.30 7.98
N SER A 174 -26.08 25.39 7.25
CA SER A 174 -25.31 25.35 6.00
C SER A 174 -24.31 26.50 6.01
N CYS A 175 -23.08 26.27 5.55
CA CYS A 175 -22.04 27.28 5.60
C CYS A 175 -21.14 27.30 4.37
N SER A 176 -20.36 28.37 4.23
CA SER A 176 -19.19 28.37 3.36
C SER A 176 -18.02 29.07 4.03
N VAL A 177 -16.84 28.47 3.97
CA VAL A 177 -15.58 29.04 4.47
C VAL A 177 -14.63 29.17 3.30
N ASN A 178 -14.26 30.39 2.93
CA ASN A 178 -13.56 30.68 1.69
C ASN A 178 -12.34 31.59 1.89
N GLY A 179 -11.47 31.57 0.89
CA GLY A 179 -10.43 32.58 0.70
C GLY A 179 -9.05 32.08 1.08
N LYS A 180 -8.05 32.94 0.90
CA LYS A 180 -6.63 32.60 1.03
C LYS A 180 -6.02 32.96 2.38
N GLY A 181 -6.84 33.38 3.34
CA GLY A 181 -6.39 33.54 4.72
C GLY A 181 -6.22 32.20 5.45
N ALA A 182 -6.06 32.31 6.76
CA ALA A 182 -5.75 31.19 7.64
C ALA A 182 -6.69 31.13 8.85
N ILE A 183 -6.96 29.91 9.32
CA ILE A 183 -7.61 29.60 10.59
C ILE A 183 -6.56 28.98 11.50
N ASP A 184 -6.26 29.65 12.59
CA ASP A 184 -5.31 29.24 13.61
C ASP A 184 -6.06 28.74 14.85
N ALA A 185 -6.08 27.42 15.02
CA ALA A 185 -6.73 26.73 16.10
C ALA A 185 -5.77 26.36 17.25
N ASN A 186 -4.54 26.88 17.26
CA ASN A 186 -3.53 26.51 18.26
C ASN A 186 -4.06 26.61 19.69
N GLY A 187 -3.96 25.49 20.42
CA GLY A 187 -4.32 25.38 21.82
C GLY A 187 -5.76 24.94 22.11
N ILE A 188 -6.64 24.89 21.10
CA ILE A 188 -7.99 24.35 21.30
C ILE A 188 -7.91 22.83 21.46
N ALA A 189 -8.68 22.26 22.40
CA ALA A 189 -8.76 20.82 22.60
C ALA A 189 -9.62 20.11 21.52
N GLY A 190 -10.52 20.84 20.85
CA GLY A 190 -11.43 20.32 19.84
C GLY A 190 -10.90 20.44 18.40
N ASN A 191 -11.81 20.26 17.44
CA ASN A 191 -11.52 20.38 16.01
C ASN A 191 -11.22 21.83 15.64
N ALA A 192 -10.43 22.09 14.58
CA ALA A 192 -10.36 23.45 14.04
C ALA A 192 -11.69 23.81 13.36
N ILE A 193 -12.22 22.89 12.54
CA ILE A 193 -13.51 23.04 11.87
C ILE A 193 -14.35 21.77 12.10
N LEU A 194 -15.58 21.95 12.57
CA LEU A 194 -16.58 20.88 12.65
C LEU A 194 -17.75 21.22 11.71
N VAL A 195 -18.06 20.31 10.80
CA VAL A 195 -19.12 20.49 9.80
C VAL A 195 -20.34 19.64 10.19
N LEU A 196 -21.46 20.30 10.52
CA LEU A 196 -22.70 19.67 10.99
C LEU A 196 -23.90 19.87 10.04
N GLY A 197 -23.67 20.51 8.89
CA GLY A 197 -24.61 20.48 7.77
C GLY A 197 -23.92 20.87 6.46
N GLU A 198 -24.68 21.10 5.40
CA GLU A 198 -24.12 21.29 4.04
C GLU A 198 -23.05 22.39 4.03
N ALA A 199 -21.88 22.09 3.47
CA ALA A 199 -20.77 23.03 3.53
C ALA A 199 -19.89 23.02 2.28
N THR A 200 -19.37 24.19 1.96
CA THR A 200 -18.24 24.34 1.04
C THR A 200 -17.07 25.02 1.76
N LEU A 201 -15.97 24.30 1.93
CA LEU A 201 -14.70 24.84 2.44
C LEU A 201 -13.74 24.99 1.28
N ARG A 202 -13.15 26.18 1.10
CA ARG A 202 -12.34 26.48 -0.08
C ARG A 202 -11.13 27.37 0.20
N ASP A 203 -9.97 26.97 -0.33
CA ASP A 203 -8.70 27.73 -0.44
C ASP A 203 -8.02 28.17 0.87
N VAL A 204 -8.69 27.96 2.02
CA VAL A 204 -8.21 28.35 3.34
C VAL A 204 -7.08 27.46 3.85
N LEU A 205 -6.16 28.06 4.59
CA LEU A 205 -5.17 27.34 5.37
C LEU A 205 -5.72 27.11 6.79
N VAL A 206 -5.58 25.90 7.33
CA VAL A 206 -6.01 25.53 8.67
C VAL A 206 -4.82 24.93 9.41
N PHE A 207 -4.53 25.42 10.61
CA PHE A 207 -3.42 24.89 11.39
C PHE A 207 -3.65 24.98 12.90
N GLY A 208 -2.86 24.21 13.66
CA GLY A 208 -2.84 24.28 15.11
C GLY A 208 -3.89 23.43 15.83
N SER A 209 -4.57 22.51 15.14
CA SER A 209 -5.49 21.60 15.82
C SER A 209 -4.74 20.55 16.65
N ALA A 210 -5.20 20.34 17.89
CA ALA A 210 -4.75 19.26 18.77
C ALA A 210 -5.67 18.02 18.72
N SER A 211 -6.69 18.05 17.85
CA SER A 211 -7.64 16.96 17.59
C SER A 211 -7.76 16.75 16.07
N TRP A 212 -8.86 16.18 15.58
CA TRP A 212 -9.10 16.09 14.14
C TRP A 212 -9.26 17.50 13.57
N ALA A 213 -8.37 17.91 12.66
CA ALA A 213 -8.34 19.31 12.24
C ALA A 213 -9.65 19.72 11.58
N ILE A 214 -10.17 18.88 10.68
CA ILE A 214 -11.49 19.06 10.07
C ILE A 214 -12.28 17.77 10.24
N ARG A 215 -13.42 17.85 10.95
CA ARG A 215 -14.36 16.74 11.10
C ARG A 215 -15.66 17.03 10.37
N VAL A 216 -16.03 16.15 9.44
CA VAL A 216 -17.26 16.24 8.65
C VAL A 216 -18.27 15.23 9.15
N ARG A 217 -19.40 15.71 9.69
CA ARG A 217 -20.54 14.93 10.22
C ARG A 217 -21.83 15.24 9.46
N ALA A 218 -21.72 15.66 8.21
CA ALA A 218 -22.83 16.11 7.40
C ALA A 218 -22.70 15.65 5.96
N ASN A 219 -23.85 15.49 5.31
CA ASN A 219 -23.91 15.12 3.91
C ASN A 219 -23.71 16.34 3.01
N ASP A 220 -23.41 16.08 1.73
CA ASP A 220 -23.33 17.11 0.68
C ASP A 220 -22.28 18.19 0.99
N VAL A 221 -21.07 17.73 1.30
CA VAL A 221 -19.93 18.59 1.68
C VAL A 221 -18.86 18.60 0.59
N ARG A 222 -18.36 19.79 0.28
CA ARG A 222 -17.27 20.00 -0.67
C ARG A 222 -16.10 20.71 0.00
N ILE A 223 -14.92 20.14 -0.11
CA ILE A 223 -13.67 20.71 0.38
C ILE A 223 -12.73 20.83 -0.81
N TYR A 224 -12.24 22.03 -1.10
CA TYR A 224 -11.42 22.29 -2.30
C TYR A 224 -10.24 23.21 -2.01
N GLY A 225 -9.03 22.87 -2.44
CA GLY A 225 -7.91 23.82 -2.36
C GLY A 225 -7.39 24.06 -0.94
N LEU A 226 -7.75 23.21 0.04
CA LEU A 226 -7.42 23.40 1.46
C LEU A 226 -5.99 22.97 1.79
N LYS A 227 -5.41 23.65 2.78
CA LYS A 227 -4.06 23.35 3.30
C LYS A 227 -4.18 23.14 4.80
N VAL A 228 -3.83 21.96 5.29
CA VAL A 228 -4.06 21.56 6.68
C VAL A 228 -2.75 21.16 7.34
N PHE A 229 -2.41 21.79 8.47
CA PHE A 229 -1.26 21.46 9.29
C PHE A 229 -1.73 21.07 10.70
N SER A 230 -1.74 19.78 10.98
CA SER A 230 -2.33 19.21 12.20
C SER A 230 -1.31 18.50 13.08
N GLY A 231 -1.45 18.69 14.39
CA GLY A 231 -0.74 17.91 15.41
C GLY A 231 -1.35 16.52 15.68
N ALA A 232 -2.52 16.24 15.10
CA ALA A 232 -3.21 14.95 15.18
C ALA A 232 -3.70 14.58 13.77
N ASP A 233 -4.96 14.16 13.59
CA ASP A 233 -5.54 13.80 12.30
C ASP A 233 -5.78 15.05 11.42
N GLY A 234 -5.81 14.85 10.10
CA GLY A 234 -6.07 15.89 9.12
C GLY A 234 -7.56 16.12 8.87
N ILE A 235 -8.09 15.51 7.80
CA ILE A 235 -9.49 15.64 7.38
C ILE A 235 -10.19 14.30 7.57
N ASP A 236 -11.20 14.30 8.43
CA ASP A 236 -11.97 13.12 8.80
C ASP A 236 -13.42 13.27 8.32
N VAL A 237 -13.84 12.41 7.40
CA VAL A 237 -15.24 12.21 7.04
C VAL A 237 -15.82 11.14 7.96
N ASP A 238 -16.74 11.53 8.84
CA ASP A 238 -17.21 10.70 9.94
C ASP A 238 -18.72 10.45 9.83
N GLY A 239 -19.12 9.28 9.32
CA GLY A 239 -20.52 8.91 9.15
C GLY A 239 -21.31 9.89 8.27
N ALA A 240 -20.75 10.23 7.11
CA ALA A 240 -21.32 11.21 6.19
C ALA A 240 -21.33 10.68 4.75
N SER A 241 -22.27 11.19 3.95
CA SER A 241 -22.49 10.80 2.57
C SER A 241 -22.35 11.96 1.58
N HIS A 242 -21.97 11.65 0.33
CA HIS A 242 -21.80 12.66 -0.73
C HIS A 242 -20.77 13.74 -0.38
N VAL A 243 -19.57 13.29 0.01
CA VAL A 243 -18.47 14.18 0.39
C VAL A 243 -17.38 14.14 -0.68
N LEU A 244 -17.00 15.32 -1.18
CA LEU A 244 -15.87 15.50 -2.09
C LEU A 244 -14.78 16.34 -1.41
N VAL A 245 -13.58 15.77 -1.31
CA VAL A 245 -12.36 16.47 -0.89
C VAL A 245 -11.39 16.46 -2.07
N ASP A 246 -11.09 17.63 -2.62
CA ASP A 246 -10.27 17.76 -3.82
C ASP A 246 -9.21 18.85 -3.66
N ASP A 247 -8.06 18.67 -4.32
CA ASP A 247 -7.00 19.67 -4.38
C ASP A 247 -6.48 20.10 -2.99
N VAL A 248 -6.15 19.13 -2.13
CA VAL A 248 -5.71 19.41 -0.75
C VAL A 248 -4.24 19.09 -0.49
N VAL A 249 -3.65 19.84 0.44
CA VAL A 249 -2.37 19.52 1.08
C VAL A 249 -2.61 19.26 2.56
N VAL A 250 -2.21 18.10 3.05
CA VAL A 250 -2.36 17.75 4.48
C VAL A 250 -1.03 17.32 5.06
N ASN A 251 -0.58 18.02 6.09
CA ASN A 251 0.57 17.63 6.89
C ASN A 251 0.07 17.35 8.31
N SER A 252 0.07 16.08 8.70
CA SER A 252 -0.49 15.61 9.97
C SER A 252 0.54 14.82 10.79
N TRP A 253 0.20 14.59 12.05
CA TRP A 253 0.97 13.69 12.92
C TRP A 253 0.32 12.32 13.05
N ASP A 254 -1.01 12.30 12.99
CA ASP A 254 -1.81 11.08 12.91
C ASP A 254 -2.39 10.93 11.48
N ASP A 255 -3.47 10.17 11.31
CA ASP A 255 -4.06 9.87 10.01
C ASP A 255 -4.40 11.14 9.19
N ALA A 256 -4.04 11.17 7.90
CA ALA A 256 -4.11 12.41 7.09
C ALA A 256 -5.50 12.62 6.45
N LEU A 257 -5.95 11.69 5.62
CA LEU A 257 -7.27 11.72 4.97
C LEU A 257 -8.03 10.45 5.31
N VAL A 258 -9.18 10.61 5.96
CA VAL A 258 -9.80 9.51 6.68
C VAL A 258 -11.31 9.46 6.45
N VAL A 259 -11.84 8.25 6.33
CA VAL A 259 -13.27 7.96 6.50
C VAL A 259 -13.47 7.10 7.74
N LYS A 260 -14.27 7.57 8.69
CA LYS A 260 -14.62 6.90 9.94
C LYS A 260 -16.14 6.80 10.10
N THR A 261 -16.58 5.95 11.01
CA THR A 261 -17.96 5.93 11.50
C THR A 261 -17.93 5.81 13.02
N THR A 262 -18.10 6.94 13.71
CA THR A 262 -18.15 6.98 15.20
C THR A 262 -19.54 6.77 15.77
N SER A 263 -20.56 6.63 14.91
CA SER A 263 -21.95 6.36 15.29
C SER A 263 -22.47 5.18 14.49
N ALA A 264 -23.19 4.27 15.15
CA ALA A 264 -23.80 3.10 14.50
C ALA A 264 -24.98 3.46 13.59
N SER A 265 -25.54 4.67 13.71
CA SER A 265 -26.65 5.16 12.87
C SER A 265 -26.19 5.83 11.57
N ASP A 266 -24.90 6.12 11.45
CA ASP A 266 -24.40 7.07 10.45
C ASP A 266 -23.38 6.35 9.55
N PRO A 267 -23.81 5.63 8.50
CA PRO A 267 -22.91 5.02 7.54
C PRO A 267 -22.22 6.08 6.67
N ALA A 268 -21.04 5.76 6.16
CA ALA A 268 -20.32 6.61 5.21
C ALA A 268 -20.51 6.08 3.78
N THR A 269 -21.05 6.88 2.86
CA THR A 269 -21.32 6.45 1.48
C THR A 269 -20.99 7.52 0.44
N SER A 270 -20.38 7.15 -0.69
CA SER A 270 -20.05 8.11 -1.77
C SER A 270 -19.11 9.21 -1.26
N VAL A 271 -17.93 8.80 -0.79
CA VAL A 271 -16.87 9.70 -0.30
C VAL A 271 -15.68 9.64 -1.24
N ARG A 272 -15.24 10.80 -1.74
CA ARG A 272 -14.11 10.89 -2.67
C ARG A 272 -13.06 11.87 -2.19
N PHE A 273 -11.82 11.39 -2.13
CA PHE A 273 -10.62 12.20 -2.01
C PHE A 273 -9.89 12.19 -3.36
N ALA A 274 -9.54 13.36 -3.87
CA ALA A 274 -8.83 13.48 -5.13
C ALA A 274 -7.78 14.61 -5.14
N ASN A 275 -6.78 14.46 -6.01
CA ASN A 275 -5.73 15.46 -6.24
C ASN A 275 -5.07 15.91 -4.93
N ALA A 276 -4.59 14.98 -4.11
CA ALA A 276 -4.12 15.27 -2.74
C ALA A 276 -2.62 15.00 -2.54
N MET A 277 -1.97 15.83 -1.73
CA MET A 277 -0.58 15.61 -1.28
C MET A 277 -0.56 15.54 0.25
N VAL A 278 -0.03 14.46 0.81
CA VAL A 278 -0.05 14.24 2.26
C VAL A 278 1.32 13.93 2.85
N TRP A 279 1.56 14.41 4.06
CA TRP A 279 2.69 14.03 4.91
C TRP A 279 2.17 13.60 6.25
N THR A 280 2.47 12.37 6.66
CA THR A 280 1.98 11.85 7.93
C THR A 280 2.92 10.81 8.52
N ARG A 281 2.96 10.77 9.85
CA ARG A 281 3.65 9.72 10.61
C ARG A 281 2.77 8.47 10.81
N LYS A 282 1.51 8.50 10.40
CA LYS A 282 0.55 7.39 10.51
C LYS A 282 0.01 7.03 9.13
N SER A 283 -1.31 7.01 8.93
CA SER A 283 -1.92 6.52 7.69
C SER A 283 -2.20 7.68 6.74
N ALA A 284 -1.71 7.57 5.51
CA ALA A 284 -1.94 8.58 4.47
C ALA A 284 -3.41 8.65 4.06
N PHE A 285 -3.98 7.50 3.71
CA PHE A 285 -5.33 7.37 3.16
C PHE A 285 -6.02 6.21 3.86
N LYS A 286 -7.08 6.49 4.63
CA LYS A 286 -7.62 5.51 5.57
C LYS A 286 -9.13 5.38 5.55
N VAL A 287 -9.61 4.14 5.67
CA VAL A 287 -10.98 3.80 6.05
C VAL A 287 -10.95 3.07 7.40
N GLY A 288 -11.73 3.53 8.38
CA GLY A 288 -11.67 3.14 9.79
C GLY A 288 -10.76 4.06 10.63
N THR A 289 -10.36 3.75 11.86
CA THR A 289 -10.49 2.52 12.65
C THR A 289 -11.84 2.43 13.37
N GLU A 290 -12.41 3.59 13.73
CA GLU A 290 -13.80 3.75 14.17
C GLU A 290 -14.70 3.30 13.03
N SER A 291 -15.37 2.17 13.25
CA SER A 291 -16.08 1.41 12.22
C SER A 291 -17.42 0.90 12.75
N LEU A 292 -18.17 1.78 13.42
CA LEU A 292 -19.45 1.43 14.06
C LEU A 292 -20.61 1.30 13.06
N ALA A 293 -20.46 1.85 11.86
CA ALA A 293 -21.41 1.73 10.75
C ALA A 293 -20.68 1.49 9.41
N ASP A 294 -21.43 1.02 8.42
CA ASP A 294 -20.89 0.56 7.13
C ASP A 294 -20.21 1.66 6.30
N PHE A 295 -19.25 1.23 5.47
CA PHE A 295 -18.57 2.05 4.48
C PHE A 295 -18.89 1.53 3.08
N ARG A 296 -19.30 2.42 2.18
CA ARG A 296 -19.59 2.07 0.78
C ARG A 296 -19.12 3.15 -0.18
N ASP A 297 -18.57 2.77 -1.33
CA ASP A 297 -18.23 3.71 -2.41
C ASP A 297 -17.30 4.81 -1.91
N VAL A 298 -16.09 4.39 -1.52
CA VAL A 298 -15.04 5.28 -1.04
C VAL A 298 -13.87 5.23 -2.00
N THR A 299 -13.49 6.40 -2.54
CA THR A 299 -12.42 6.50 -3.54
C THR A 299 -11.34 7.48 -3.08
N PHE A 300 -10.09 7.05 -3.13
CA PHE A 300 -8.90 7.89 -3.10
C PHE A 300 -8.22 7.82 -4.47
N ALA A 301 -8.09 8.94 -5.17
CA ALA A 301 -7.55 8.97 -6.53
C ALA A 301 -6.60 10.14 -6.75
N ASP A 302 -5.54 9.96 -7.54
CA ASP A 302 -4.61 11.04 -7.88
C ASP A 302 -3.96 11.61 -6.61
N ILE A 303 -3.23 10.75 -5.89
CA ILE A 303 -2.74 11.03 -4.53
C ILE A 303 -1.23 10.80 -4.40
N GLU A 304 -0.53 11.70 -3.72
CA GLU A 304 0.86 11.49 -3.31
C GLU A 304 1.00 11.55 -1.79
N GLY A 305 1.77 10.62 -1.24
CA GLY A 305 2.07 10.57 0.19
C GLY A 305 3.57 10.55 0.44
N TYR A 306 4.03 11.32 1.41
CA TYR A 306 5.44 11.57 1.68
C TYR A 306 5.78 11.39 3.15
N ASP A 307 7.02 10.95 3.44
CA ASP A 307 7.49 10.61 4.79
C ASP A 307 6.54 9.64 5.52
N LEU A 308 5.97 8.67 4.81
CA LEU A 308 4.92 7.81 5.34
C LEU A 308 5.44 6.72 6.29
N ASP A 309 4.61 6.35 7.28
CA ASP A 309 4.68 5.06 7.99
C ASP A 309 3.65 4.06 7.44
N ARG A 310 2.43 4.52 7.11
CA ARG A 310 1.40 3.70 6.45
C ARG A 310 0.79 4.42 5.25
N GLY A 311 0.64 3.70 4.15
CA GLY A 311 0.11 4.23 2.90
C GLY A 311 -1.42 4.19 2.83
N CYS A 312 -1.94 3.27 2.02
CA CYS A 312 -3.37 3.07 1.81
C CYS A 312 -3.90 2.00 2.77
N VAL A 313 -4.84 2.35 3.64
CA VAL A 313 -5.19 1.56 4.82
C VAL A 313 -6.69 1.35 4.95
N VAL A 314 -7.11 0.12 5.23
CA VAL A 314 -8.47 -0.24 5.64
C VAL A 314 -8.38 -1.02 6.95
N ILE A 315 -8.87 -0.44 8.04
CA ILE A 315 -8.83 -1.10 9.36
C ILE A 315 -10.22 -1.10 9.96
N LEU A 316 -10.85 -2.27 10.09
CA LEU A 316 -12.15 -2.40 10.74
C LEU A 316 -12.04 -3.11 12.08
N ARG A 317 -12.76 -2.57 13.07
CA ARG A 317 -12.75 -3.08 14.45
C ARG A 317 -14.09 -3.28 15.12
N ASP A 318 -15.13 -2.60 14.64
CA ASP A 318 -16.34 -2.35 15.43
C ASP A 318 -17.60 -3.00 14.86
N GLY A 319 -17.47 -3.88 13.87
CA GLY A 319 -18.57 -4.68 13.32
C GLY A 319 -19.14 -4.19 11.99
N ALA A 320 -18.58 -3.14 11.40
CA ALA A 320 -19.01 -2.65 10.09
C ALA A 320 -18.61 -3.57 8.93
N THR A 321 -19.33 -3.41 7.82
CA THR A 321 -18.92 -3.86 6.50
C THR A 321 -18.33 -2.70 5.71
N ALA A 322 -17.14 -2.90 5.13
CA ALA A 322 -16.57 -1.98 4.15
C ALA A 322 -16.54 -2.61 2.76
N ARG A 323 -17.13 -1.95 1.77
CA ARG A 323 -17.18 -2.43 0.39
C ARG A 323 -17.12 -1.34 -0.65
N ASP A 324 -16.81 -1.72 -1.89
CA ASP A 324 -16.68 -0.79 -3.02
C ASP A 324 -15.61 0.29 -2.71
N LEU A 325 -14.40 -0.15 -2.34
CA LEU A 325 -13.28 0.75 -1.99
C LEU A 325 -12.26 0.81 -3.13
N SER A 326 -11.78 2.01 -3.46
CA SER A 326 -10.77 2.19 -4.50
C SER A 326 -9.67 3.16 -4.07
N PHE A 327 -8.42 2.70 -4.20
CA PHE A 327 -7.20 3.51 -4.11
C PHE A 327 -6.52 3.46 -5.47
N ARG A 328 -6.33 4.60 -6.14
CA ARG A 328 -5.79 4.58 -7.50
C ARG A 328 -4.93 5.77 -7.87
N ASN A 329 -4.01 5.57 -8.82
CA ASN A 329 -3.07 6.59 -9.30
C ASN A 329 -2.33 7.26 -8.13
N ALA A 330 -1.53 6.47 -7.42
CA ALA A 330 -0.90 6.88 -6.17
C ALA A 330 0.63 6.75 -6.22
N THR A 331 1.35 7.72 -5.64
CA THR A 331 2.80 7.61 -5.41
C THR A 331 3.11 7.79 -3.92
N LEU A 332 3.72 6.78 -3.29
CA LEU A 332 3.90 6.70 -1.84
C LEU A 332 5.39 6.61 -1.49
N PHE A 333 5.89 7.60 -0.76
CA PHE A 333 7.29 7.68 -0.29
C PHE A 333 7.36 7.44 1.22
N PHE A 334 8.03 6.36 1.61
CA PHE A 334 8.19 5.94 3.00
C PHE A 334 9.49 6.44 3.61
N LYS A 335 9.50 6.57 4.94
CA LYS A 335 10.66 6.98 5.72
C LYS A 335 10.91 6.01 6.87
N ALA A 336 12.19 5.76 7.17
CA ALA A 336 12.58 5.00 8.34
C ALA A 336 12.43 5.87 9.60
N TRP A 337 11.35 5.69 10.36
CA TRP A 337 11.12 6.41 11.60
C TRP A 337 11.90 5.78 12.76
N HIS A 338 12.96 6.43 13.27
CA HIS A 338 13.91 5.83 14.24
C HIS A 338 13.42 5.67 15.69
N ASP A 339 12.12 5.59 15.96
CA ASP A 339 11.59 5.42 17.32
C ASP A 339 10.76 4.15 17.51
N ALA A 340 10.50 3.81 18.78
CA ALA A 340 9.81 2.59 19.21
C ALA A 340 8.37 2.45 18.68
N TYR A 341 7.86 3.44 17.93
CA TYR A 341 6.55 3.42 17.30
C TYR A 341 6.58 2.98 15.83
N GLN A 342 7.75 2.81 15.20
CA GLN A 342 7.84 2.26 13.86
C GLN A 342 7.52 0.75 13.89
N ARG A 343 6.23 0.44 13.90
CA ARG A 343 5.71 -0.93 14.03
C ARG A 343 5.24 -1.51 12.70
N TYR A 344 4.84 -0.68 11.74
CA TYR A 344 4.08 -1.14 10.57
C TYR A 344 4.83 -0.92 9.26
N ALA A 345 5.28 0.31 8.94
CA ALA A 345 5.99 0.60 7.67
C ALA A 345 5.36 -0.15 6.47
N THR A 346 4.04 0.06 6.29
CA THR A 346 3.19 -0.75 5.40
C THR A 346 2.67 0.09 4.24
N GLY A 347 2.90 -0.36 3.01
CA GLY A 347 2.39 0.25 1.78
C GLY A 347 0.87 0.22 1.67
N LEU A 348 0.33 -0.98 1.57
CA LEU A 348 -1.10 -1.28 1.43
C LEU A 348 -1.55 -2.16 2.59
N GLU A 349 -2.60 -1.79 3.32
CA GLU A 349 -3.03 -2.51 4.51
C GLU A 349 -4.53 -2.77 4.50
N ILE A 350 -4.93 -4.01 4.77
CA ILE A 350 -6.29 -4.37 5.16
C ILE A 350 -6.19 -5.17 6.45
N GLU A 351 -6.85 -4.70 7.50
CA GLU A 351 -6.85 -5.34 8.80
C GLU A 351 -8.27 -5.42 9.38
N VAL A 352 -8.70 -6.63 9.70
CA VAL A 352 -9.92 -6.90 10.45
C VAL A 352 -9.55 -7.57 11.77
N GLU A 353 -9.81 -6.89 12.90
CA GLU A 353 -9.76 -7.51 14.24
C GLU A 353 -10.75 -6.83 15.17
N HIS A 354 -11.21 -7.49 16.23
CA HIS A 354 -12.14 -6.88 17.17
C HIS A 354 -11.53 -5.75 18.02
N ARG A 355 -12.28 -4.67 18.26
CA ARG A 355 -11.95 -3.67 19.27
C ARG A 355 -12.19 -4.26 20.68
N GLY A 356 -11.12 -4.40 21.46
CA GLY A 356 -11.22 -4.86 22.85
C GLY A 356 -11.88 -6.24 22.96
N ASN A 357 -12.94 -6.34 23.78
CA ASN A 357 -13.70 -7.59 23.98
C ASN A 357 -14.93 -7.70 23.07
N SER A 358 -15.05 -6.86 22.02
CA SER A 358 -16.17 -6.93 21.08
C SER A 358 -16.22 -8.30 20.39
N THR A 359 -17.42 -8.84 20.19
CA THR A 359 -17.66 -10.03 19.39
C THR A 359 -18.29 -9.71 18.03
N ALA A 360 -18.42 -8.42 17.69
CA ALA A 360 -18.99 -8.00 16.42
C ALA A 360 -17.97 -8.23 15.30
N ASN A 361 -18.33 -9.08 14.34
CA ASN A 361 -17.49 -9.35 13.19
C ASN A 361 -17.58 -8.19 12.19
N SER A 362 -16.42 -7.76 11.69
CA SER A 362 -16.36 -6.81 10.58
C SER A 362 -16.07 -7.57 9.29
N SER A 363 -16.51 -7.05 8.14
CA SER A 363 -16.24 -7.68 6.84
C SER A 363 -15.72 -6.67 5.82
N VAL A 364 -14.83 -7.13 4.93
CA VAL A 364 -14.24 -6.30 3.87
C VAL A 364 -14.40 -7.01 2.54
N ALA A 365 -14.98 -6.31 1.56
CA ALA A 365 -15.18 -6.82 0.21
C ALA A 365 -14.88 -5.74 -0.85
N ASP A 366 -14.59 -6.16 -2.09
CA ASP A 366 -14.53 -5.28 -3.26
C ASP A 366 -13.58 -4.09 -3.08
N VAL A 367 -12.32 -4.38 -2.75
CA VAL A 367 -11.25 -3.38 -2.55
C VAL A 367 -10.29 -3.42 -3.74
N ARG A 368 -10.01 -2.27 -4.33
CA ARG A 368 -9.10 -2.15 -5.48
C ARG A 368 -7.95 -1.19 -5.18
N PHE A 369 -6.73 -1.67 -5.39
CA PHE A 369 -5.51 -0.87 -5.43
C PHE A 369 -5.01 -0.86 -6.87
N SER A 370 -5.00 0.30 -7.55
CA SER A 370 -4.54 0.36 -8.94
C SER A 370 -3.56 1.48 -9.24
N ASP A 371 -2.57 1.23 -10.10
CA ASP A 371 -1.64 2.26 -10.57
C ASP A 371 -0.91 2.93 -9.39
N ILE A 372 -0.33 2.11 -8.51
CA ILE A 372 0.31 2.58 -7.27
C ILE A 372 1.82 2.34 -7.35
N ARG A 373 2.60 3.41 -7.18
CA ARG A 373 4.04 3.32 -6.96
C ARG A 373 4.37 3.50 -5.49
N ILE A 374 5.18 2.60 -4.95
CA ILE A 374 5.59 2.57 -3.55
C ILE A 374 7.12 2.61 -3.50
N GLN A 375 7.70 3.55 -2.76
CA GLN A 375 9.16 3.72 -2.65
C GLN A 375 9.57 3.98 -1.21
N GLY A 376 10.66 3.33 -0.76
CA GLY A 376 11.30 3.65 0.53
C GLY A 376 11.50 2.44 1.44
N PRO A 377 12.07 2.64 2.64
CA PRO A 377 12.30 1.58 3.61
C PRO A 377 10.97 1.11 4.21
N LEU A 378 10.53 -0.07 3.77
CA LEU A 378 9.27 -0.70 4.17
C LEU A 378 9.51 -2.02 4.89
N LEU A 379 8.60 -2.38 5.79
CA LEU A 379 8.49 -3.73 6.32
C LEU A 379 7.62 -4.59 5.41
N TYR A 380 6.49 -4.02 4.94
CA TYR A 380 5.50 -4.70 4.11
C TYR A 380 5.10 -3.82 2.93
N ALA A 381 5.17 -4.32 1.70
CA ALA A 381 4.57 -3.60 0.57
C ALA A 381 3.04 -3.71 0.62
N ALA A 382 2.53 -4.90 0.97
CA ALA A 382 1.14 -5.11 1.35
C ALA A 382 1.02 -6.05 2.57
N ALA A 383 0.06 -5.77 3.45
CA ALA A 383 -0.29 -6.63 4.59
C ALA A 383 -1.81 -6.79 4.67
N PHE A 384 -2.27 -8.04 4.67
CA PHE A 384 -3.69 -8.36 4.72
C PHE A 384 -3.97 -9.30 5.89
N LYS A 385 -4.96 -8.95 6.71
CA LYS A 385 -5.38 -9.72 7.89
C LYS A 385 -6.89 -9.76 8.00
N SER A 386 -7.43 -10.95 8.27
CA SER A 386 -8.86 -11.22 8.46
C SER A 386 -9.07 -12.34 9.48
N VAL A 387 -10.33 -12.64 9.78
CA VAL A 387 -10.74 -13.75 10.67
C VAL A 387 -11.47 -14.83 9.85
N GLU A 388 -11.44 -16.08 10.32
CA GLU A 388 -12.01 -17.23 9.58
C GLU A 388 -13.49 -17.08 9.25
N ALA A 389 -14.26 -16.51 10.19
CA ALA A 389 -15.68 -16.29 10.03
C ALA A 389 -16.00 -15.32 8.86
N ASP A 390 -15.08 -14.41 8.55
CA ASP A 390 -15.29 -13.32 7.59
C ASP A 390 -14.02 -13.09 6.75
N PRO A 391 -13.75 -13.97 5.77
CA PRO A 391 -12.60 -13.84 4.89
C PRO A 391 -12.71 -12.58 4.01
N LEU A 392 -11.56 -12.06 3.59
CA LEU A 392 -11.51 -10.96 2.62
C LEU A 392 -12.04 -11.45 1.26
N LYS A 393 -12.88 -10.64 0.62
CA LYS A 393 -13.52 -10.96 -0.67
C LYS A 393 -13.16 -9.90 -1.72
N SER A 394 -12.87 -10.32 -2.95
CA SER A 394 -12.67 -9.43 -4.11
C SER A 394 -11.66 -8.30 -3.87
N VAL A 395 -10.48 -8.62 -3.34
CA VAL A 395 -9.37 -7.65 -3.19
C VAL A 395 -8.44 -7.76 -4.39
N LEU A 396 -8.32 -6.68 -5.17
CA LEU A 396 -7.51 -6.65 -6.40
C LEU A 396 -6.39 -5.62 -6.31
N LEU A 397 -5.18 -6.06 -6.59
CA LEU A 397 -4.02 -5.19 -6.83
C LEU A 397 -3.76 -5.18 -8.34
N SER A 398 -3.66 -4.01 -8.97
CA SER A 398 -3.47 -3.87 -10.42
C SER A 398 -2.41 -2.82 -10.73
N ALA A 399 -1.37 -3.13 -11.51
CA ALA A 399 -0.31 -2.18 -11.85
C ALA A 399 0.32 -1.52 -10.60
N VAL A 400 0.80 -2.35 -9.68
CA VAL A 400 1.47 -1.88 -8.45
C VAL A 400 2.97 -2.08 -8.60
N ASP A 401 3.72 -1.00 -8.45
CA ASP A 401 5.18 -0.95 -8.59
C ASP A 401 5.80 -0.64 -7.22
N VAL A 402 6.62 -1.55 -6.71
CA VAL A 402 7.24 -1.41 -5.39
C VAL A 402 8.75 -1.38 -5.53
N ASP A 403 9.38 -0.30 -5.09
CA ASP A 403 10.83 -0.12 -5.04
C ASP A 403 11.32 -0.12 -3.59
N LEU A 404 11.83 -1.28 -3.18
CA LEU A 404 12.34 -1.53 -1.84
C LEU A 404 13.84 -1.21 -1.78
N ASN A 405 14.16 -0.09 -1.15
CA ASN A 405 15.52 0.20 -0.71
C ASN A 405 15.67 -0.35 0.71
N ALA A 406 16.64 -1.24 0.95
CA ALA A 406 16.93 -1.74 2.29
C ALA A 406 17.11 -0.54 3.24
N ALA A 407 16.43 -0.56 4.39
CA ALA A 407 16.71 0.39 5.45
C ALA A 407 18.23 0.35 5.69
N SER A 408 18.94 1.45 5.39
CA SER A 408 20.37 1.53 5.62
C SER A 408 20.64 1.09 7.05
N SER A 409 21.53 0.12 7.21
CA SER A 409 21.93 -0.45 8.49
C SER A 409 22.58 0.61 9.39
N SER A 410 21.78 1.49 10.01
CA SER A 410 22.24 2.42 11.03
C SER A 410 21.89 1.85 12.40
N SER A 411 22.84 1.07 12.93
CA SER A 411 23.27 0.95 14.34
C SER A 411 22.36 1.40 15.51
N SER A 412 21.05 1.16 15.50
CA SER A 412 20.24 1.21 16.73
C SER A 412 19.33 -0.01 16.83
N GLY A 413 19.46 -0.72 17.94
CA GLY A 413 19.05 -2.12 18.12
C GLY A 413 17.53 -2.43 18.11
N ALA A 414 16.68 -1.55 17.61
CA ALA A 414 15.22 -1.76 17.58
C ALA A 414 14.75 -2.64 16.40
N LEU A 415 15.50 -2.68 15.28
CA LEU A 415 15.20 -3.56 14.14
C LEU A 415 15.82 -4.97 14.26
N ARG A 416 16.33 -5.35 15.45
CA ARG A 416 17.07 -6.61 15.65
C ARG A 416 16.25 -7.90 15.55
N HIS A 417 14.93 -7.83 15.38
CA HIS A 417 14.07 -9.01 15.32
C HIS A 417 13.39 -9.32 13.99
N GLN A 418 13.59 -8.55 12.92
CA GLN A 418 12.98 -8.87 11.61
C GLN A 418 13.93 -8.58 10.44
N ASN A 419 14.85 -9.52 10.18
CA ASN A 419 15.75 -9.51 9.01
C ASN A 419 15.02 -9.85 7.68
N ALA A 420 13.75 -9.51 7.53
CA ALA A 420 12.97 -9.82 6.34
C ALA A 420 11.98 -8.69 6.03
N THR A 421 12.16 -8.04 4.87
CA THR A 421 11.10 -7.28 4.21
C THR A 421 10.21 -8.28 3.49
N TYR A 422 8.90 -8.23 3.70
CA TYR A 422 7.95 -9.14 3.07
C TYR A 422 7.20 -8.41 1.94
N LEU A 423 7.19 -9.01 0.75
CA LEU A 423 6.49 -8.51 -0.43
C LEU A 423 5.00 -8.34 -0.14
N VAL A 424 4.40 -9.39 0.39
CA VAL A 424 3.04 -9.47 0.88
C VAL A 424 3.08 -10.34 2.13
N ALA A 425 2.62 -9.84 3.27
CA ALA A 425 2.41 -10.67 4.45
C ALA A 425 0.91 -10.94 4.64
N CYS A 426 0.52 -12.19 4.42
CA CYS A 426 -0.76 -12.71 4.89
C CYS A 426 -0.54 -13.30 6.29
N ILE A 427 -0.85 -12.54 7.34
CA ILE A 427 -0.67 -12.96 8.72
C ILE A 427 -2.01 -13.48 9.25
N ASN A 428 -2.13 -14.81 9.45
CA ASN A 428 -3.37 -15.47 9.91
C ASN A 428 -4.61 -15.12 9.06
N THR A 429 -4.42 -14.93 7.75
CA THR A 429 -5.44 -14.39 6.85
C THR A 429 -6.24 -15.50 6.21
N TYR A 430 -7.57 -15.41 6.30
CA TYR A 430 -8.50 -16.22 5.53
C TYR A 430 -8.92 -15.39 4.32
N VAL A 431 -8.52 -15.88 3.15
CA VAL A 431 -8.60 -15.14 1.88
C VAL A 431 -9.45 -15.95 0.92
N ASP A 432 -10.48 -15.32 0.36
CA ASP A 432 -11.26 -15.92 -0.72
C ASP A 432 -10.42 -16.01 -2.02
N PRO A 433 -10.61 -17.02 -2.89
CA PRO A 433 -9.90 -17.13 -4.16
C PRO A 433 -10.02 -15.90 -5.09
N SER A 434 -10.99 -15.01 -4.84
CA SER A 434 -11.17 -13.74 -5.55
C SER A 434 -10.12 -12.66 -5.21
N VAL A 435 -9.24 -12.89 -4.24
CA VAL A 435 -8.12 -11.98 -3.95
C VAL A 435 -6.93 -12.30 -4.85
N GLY A 436 -6.40 -11.28 -5.54
CA GLY A 436 -5.31 -11.48 -6.48
C GLY A 436 -4.60 -10.19 -6.90
N ALA A 437 -3.53 -10.36 -7.67
CA ALA A 437 -2.73 -9.28 -8.25
C ALA A 437 -2.57 -9.44 -9.77
N LEU A 438 -2.65 -8.32 -10.48
CA LEU A 438 -2.42 -8.18 -11.92
C LEU A 438 -1.30 -7.14 -12.13
N ASP A 439 -0.18 -7.51 -12.74
CA ASP A 439 0.96 -6.60 -12.97
C ASP A 439 1.50 -5.98 -11.65
N LEU A 440 1.86 -6.85 -10.70
CA LEU A 440 2.62 -6.47 -9.50
C LEU A 440 4.11 -6.60 -9.82
N ARG A 441 4.80 -5.46 -9.90
CA ARG A 441 6.24 -5.38 -10.11
C ARG A 441 6.93 -5.03 -8.80
N VAL A 442 7.96 -5.79 -8.44
CA VAL A 442 8.74 -5.49 -7.24
C VAL A 442 10.23 -5.49 -7.54
N LYS A 443 10.86 -4.39 -7.16
CA LYS A 443 12.30 -4.16 -7.19
C LYS A 443 12.84 -4.21 -5.77
N TRP A 444 13.87 -5.02 -5.55
CA TRP A 444 14.57 -5.10 -4.26
C TRP A 444 16.08 -5.16 -4.48
N ASN A 445 16.81 -4.17 -3.97
CA ASN A 445 18.27 -4.08 -4.08
C ASN A 445 18.81 -4.31 -5.52
N GLY A 446 18.10 -3.78 -6.53
CA GLY A 446 18.47 -3.93 -7.95
C GLY A 446 18.05 -5.26 -8.61
N HIS A 447 17.39 -6.16 -7.88
CA HIS A 447 16.70 -7.33 -8.45
C HIS A 447 15.25 -6.98 -8.75
N GLU A 448 14.83 -7.14 -10.00
CA GLU A 448 13.44 -6.96 -10.45
C GLU A 448 12.81 -8.33 -10.65
N ASP A 449 11.66 -8.56 -10.02
CA ASP A 449 10.83 -9.73 -10.26
C ASP A 449 9.43 -9.24 -10.65
N ASP A 450 8.98 -9.60 -11.85
CA ASP A 450 7.59 -9.47 -12.25
C ASP A 450 6.85 -10.63 -11.60
N TRP A 451 5.88 -10.39 -10.72
CA TRP A 451 5.10 -11.48 -10.12
C TRP A 451 3.90 -11.81 -11.02
N PRO A 452 4.00 -12.79 -11.94
CA PRO A 452 2.94 -13.05 -12.89
C PRO A 452 2.01 -14.06 -12.24
N LEU A 453 0.79 -13.64 -11.89
CA LEU A 453 -0.29 -14.51 -11.40
C LEU A 453 0.03 -15.28 -10.11
N GLY A 454 -0.21 -14.63 -8.97
CA GLY A 454 -0.25 -15.29 -7.66
C GLY A 454 -1.68 -15.55 -7.20
N VAL A 455 -2.31 -16.62 -7.67
CA VAL A 455 -3.33 -17.28 -6.85
C VAL A 455 -2.58 -18.34 -6.05
N SER A 456 -2.54 -18.20 -4.73
CA SER A 456 -2.32 -19.36 -3.87
C SER A 456 -3.60 -20.18 -3.92
N PRO A 457 -3.64 -21.39 -4.49
CA PRO A 457 -4.68 -22.32 -4.12
C PRO A 457 -4.22 -22.96 -2.82
N THR A 458 -4.70 -22.46 -1.68
CA THR A 458 -5.09 -23.43 -0.66
C THR A 458 -6.13 -24.30 -1.37
N TRP A 459 -5.71 -25.51 -1.72
CA TRP A 459 -6.60 -26.50 -2.29
C TRP A 459 -7.81 -26.59 -1.37
N PRO A 460 -9.05 -26.54 -1.89
CA PRO A 460 -10.22 -26.57 -1.03
C PRO A 460 -10.14 -27.82 -0.15
N HIS A 461 -10.15 -27.65 1.18
CA HIS A 461 -10.00 -28.74 2.15
C HIS A 461 -11.04 -29.88 2.01
N HIS A 462 -12.00 -29.73 1.09
CA HIS A 462 -13.09 -30.65 0.79
C HIS A 462 -12.92 -31.47 -0.51
N LEU A 463 -11.91 -31.20 -1.35
CA LEU A 463 -11.63 -32.03 -2.54
C LEU A 463 -10.29 -32.77 -2.36
N PRO A 464 -10.21 -34.08 -2.63
CA PRO A 464 -8.95 -34.80 -2.54
C PRO A 464 -7.97 -34.29 -3.62
N PRO A 465 -6.66 -34.24 -3.33
CA PRO A 465 -5.67 -33.61 -4.22
C PRO A 465 -5.73 -34.22 -5.63
N PRO A 466 -5.34 -33.49 -6.70
CA PRO A 466 -5.42 -33.96 -8.09
C PRO A 466 -4.81 -35.35 -8.30
N ARG A 467 -3.76 -35.67 -7.51
CA ARG A 467 -3.11 -36.98 -7.47
C ARG A 467 -4.06 -38.15 -7.16
N ALA A 468 -5.02 -37.96 -6.26
CA ALA A 468 -5.99 -39.00 -5.88
C ALA A 468 -6.94 -39.38 -7.03
N PHE A 469 -7.17 -38.48 -8.00
CA PHE A 469 -8.02 -38.74 -9.17
C PHE A 469 -7.27 -39.38 -10.34
N PHE A 470 -6.04 -38.93 -10.63
CA PHE A 470 -5.30 -39.40 -11.82
C PHE A 470 -4.60 -40.75 -11.60
N LEU A 471 -4.15 -41.05 -10.38
CA LEU A 471 -3.37 -42.26 -10.10
C LEU A 471 -4.14 -43.59 -10.27
N PRO A 472 -5.41 -43.72 -9.81
CA PRO A 472 -6.20 -44.94 -10.02
C PRO A 472 -6.46 -45.22 -11.51
N LEU A 473 -6.72 -44.18 -12.30
CA LEU A 473 -6.93 -44.30 -13.76
C LEU A 473 -5.67 -44.79 -14.48
N CYS A 474 -4.48 -44.41 -13.99
CA CYS A 474 -3.23 -44.79 -14.62
C CYS A 474 -2.83 -46.24 -14.32
N ASP A 475 -2.97 -46.70 -13.07
CA ASP A 475 -2.76 -48.11 -12.76
C ASP A 475 -3.81 -49.01 -13.46
N LEU A 476 -5.05 -48.53 -13.62
CA LEU A 476 -6.06 -49.21 -14.46
C LEU A 476 -5.61 -49.32 -15.92
N CYS A 477 -5.03 -48.27 -16.50
CA CYS A 477 -4.44 -48.32 -17.85
C CYS A 477 -3.24 -49.29 -17.91
N CYS A 478 -2.36 -49.31 -16.90
CA CYS A 478 -1.26 -50.28 -16.83
C CYS A 478 -1.76 -51.71 -16.83
N GLN A 479 -2.70 -52.04 -15.95
CA GLN A 479 -3.21 -53.41 -15.81
C GLN A 479 -3.92 -53.88 -17.08
N ARG A 480 -4.58 -52.97 -17.82
CA ARG A 480 -5.15 -53.28 -19.14
C ARG A 480 -4.08 -53.53 -20.20
N LEU A 481 -2.97 -52.80 -20.19
CA LEU A 481 -1.85 -53.01 -21.11
C LEU A 481 -1.07 -54.31 -20.82
N GLU A 482 -1.10 -54.79 -19.57
CA GLU A 482 -0.46 -56.04 -19.15
C GLU A 482 -1.28 -57.30 -19.51
N GLY A 483 -2.55 -57.14 -19.93
CA GLY A 483 -3.39 -58.22 -20.46
C GLY A 483 -3.93 -59.22 -19.41
N GLY A 484 -3.93 -58.87 -18.13
CA GLY A 484 -4.44 -59.68 -17.01
C GLY A 484 -5.81 -59.22 -16.47
N GLU A 485 -6.35 -59.98 -15.50
CA GLU A 485 -7.53 -59.54 -14.73
C GLU A 485 -7.20 -58.34 -13.84
N PHE A 486 -8.19 -57.48 -13.60
CA PHE A 486 -8.01 -56.28 -12.78
C PHE A 486 -7.75 -56.63 -11.31
N ASP A 487 -6.64 -56.13 -10.78
CA ASP A 487 -6.22 -56.23 -9.38
C ASP A 487 -6.44 -54.89 -8.64
N GLY A 488 -7.58 -54.79 -7.96
CA GLY A 488 -7.92 -53.61 -7.15
C GLY A 488 -7.04 -53.45 -5.89
N ARG A 489 -6.43 -54.52 -5.39
CA ARG A 489 -5.52 -54.45 -4.24
C ARG A 489 -4.23 -53.75 -4.64
N ARG A 490 -3.68 -54.08 -5.81
CA ARG A 490 -2.52 -53.40 -6.41
C ARG A 490 -2.78 -51.89 -6.57
N THR A 491 -3.92 -51.51 -7.12
CA THR A 491 -4.28 -50.10 -7.33
C THR A 491 -4.36 -49.36 -6.00
N THR A 492 -4.99 -49.97 -4.98
CA THR A 492 -5.12 -49.38 -3.64
C THR A 492 -3.75 -49.16 -2.97
N GLN A 493 -2.85 -50.15 -3.06
CA GLN A 493 -1.50 -50.07 -2.50
C GLN A 493 -0.64 -48.99 -3.19
N PHE A 494 -0.75 -48.88 -4.52
CA PHE A 494 -0.03 -47.87 -5.30
C PHE A 494 -0.50 -46.45 -4.94
N VAL A 495 -1.82 -46.25 -4.85
CA VAL A 495 -2.42 -44.98 -4.42
C VAL A 495 -2.00 -44.64 -2.99
N PHE A 496 -2.00 -45.63 -2.08
CA PHE A 496 -1.57 -45.44 -0.69
C PHE A 496 -0.14 -44.90 -0.59
N VAL A 497 0.84 -45.55 -1.26
CA VAL A 497 2.24 -45.10 -1.25
C VAL A 497 2.40 -43.73 -1.92
N ALA A 498 1.68 -43.49 -3.01
CA ALA A 498 1.75 -42.23 -3.74
C ALA A 498 1.23 -41.03 -2.91
N ILE A 499 0.17 -41.22 -2.11
CA ILE A 499 -0.40 -40.17 -1.27
C ILE A 499 0.42 -39.97 0.02
N THR A 500 0.77 -41.06 0.70
CA THR A 500 1.34 -40.98 2.06
C THR A 500 2.85 -40.75 2.08
N VAL A 501 3.57 -41.24 1.07
CA VAL A 501 5.04 -41.14 1.01
C VAL A 501 5.47 -40.17 -0.08
N MET A 502 5.04 -40.40 -1.31
CA MET A 502 5.58 -39.67 -2.46
C MET A 502 4.98 -38.27 -2.65
N GLY A 503 3.74 -38.05 -2.20
CA GLY A 503 3.11 -36.74 -2.14
C GLY A 503 3.92 -35.76 -1.28
N PRO A 504 4.04 -36.01 0.03
CA PRO A 504 4.78 -35.17 0.95
C PRO A 504 6.24 -34.98 0.56
N ALA A 505 6.94 -36.05 0.14
CA ALA A 505 8.35 -35.97 -0.22
C ALA A 505 8.57 -35.05 -1.44
N ASN A 506 7.75 -35.18 -2.50
CA ASN A 506 7.86 -34.30 -3.66
C ASN A 506 7.48 -32.86 -3.31
N HIS A 507 6.44 -32.67 -2.50
CA HIS A 507 6.03 -31.32 -2.09
C HIS A 507 7.13 -30.62 -1.28
N GLY A 508 7.74 -31.31 -0.32
CA GLY A 508 8.87 -30.80 0.44
C GLY A 508 10.06 -30.44 -0.46
N PHE A 509 10.36 -31.27 -1.46
CA PHE A 509 11.41 -30.96 -2.44
C PHE A 509 11.12 -29.68 -3.23
N GLU A 510 9.89 -29.50 -3.73
CA GLU A 510 9.54 -28.27 -4.46
C GLU A 510 9.70 -27.03 -3.57
N LEU A 511 9.27 -27.10 -2.31
CA LEU A 511 9.44 -25.99 -1.36
C LEU A 511 10.92 -25.66 -1.12
N VAL A 512 11.79 -26.66 -1.00
CA VAL A 512 13.24 -26.44 -0.85
C VAL A 512 13.83 -25.84 -2.12
N MET A 513 13.44 -26.32 -3.30
CA MET A 513 13.93 -25.80 -4.58
C MET A 513 13.49 -24.36 -4.84
N GLU A 514 12.26 -23.99 -4.50
CA GLU A 514 11.81 -22.60 -4.61
C GLU A 514 12.49 -21.68 -3.60
N ARG A 515 12.88 -22.20 -2.43
CA ARG A 515 13.63 -21.44 -1.43
C ARG A 515 15.10 -21.24 -1.80
N VAL A 516 15.74 -22.25 -2.38
CA VAL A 516 17.18 -22.23 -2.71
C VAL A 516 17.45 -21.60 -4.08
N PHE A 517 16.56 -21.80 -5.05
CA PHE A 517 16.70 -21.29 -6.42
C PHE A 517 15.44 -20.53 -6.87
N PRO A 518 15.09 -19.38 -6.26
CA PRO A 518 13.85 -18.67 -6.61
C PRO A 518 13.84 -18.19 -8.07
N GLY A 519 12.66 -18.19 -8.69
CA GLY A 519 12.43 -17.62 -10.04
C GLY A 519 12.53 -18.62 -11.21
N THR A 520 12.43 -18.08 -12.43
CA THR A 520 12.33 -18.86 -13.71
C THR A 520 13.42 -18.53 -14.74
N ALA A 521 14.44 -17.76 -14.35
CA ALA A 521 15.59 -17.48 -15.20
C ALA A 521 16.40 -18.75 -15.49
N LEU A 522 17.10 -18.78 -16.63
CA LEU A 522 17.71 -19.99 -17.19
C LEU A 522 18.69 -20.67 -16.22
N ARG A 523 19.45 -19.89 -15.44
CA ARG A 523 20.40 -20.42 -14.45
C ARG A 523 19.69 -21.14 -13.31
N GLN A 524 18.61 -20.56 -12.80
CA GLN A 524 17.81 -21.09 -11.69
C GLN A 524 17.02 -22.33 -12.13
N VAL A 525 16.43 -22.29 -13.34
CA VAL A 525 15.78 -23.47 -13.94
C VAL A 525 16.80 -24.59 -14.14
N GLY A 526 17.99 -24.28 -14.66
CA GLY A 526 19.08 -25.26 -14.81
C GLY A 526 19.47 -25.89 -13.47
N ALA A 527 19.62 -25.09 -12.42
CA ALA A 527 19.93 -25.59 -11.07
C ALA A 527 18.84 -26.53 -10.54
N LYS A 528 17.56 -26.16 -10.65
CA LYS A 528 16.42 -27.01 -10.23
C LYS A 528 16.38 -28.34 -10.98
N VAL A 529 16.63 -28.32 -12.29
CA VAL A 529 16.66 -29.53 -13.13
C VAL A 529 17.79 -30.45 -12.70
N VAL A 530 19.01 -29.93 -12.50
CA VAL A 530 20.17 -30.71 -12.03
C VAL A 530 19.88 -31.30 -10.65
N SER A 531 19.38 -30.50 -9.72
CA SER A 531 19.01 -30.97 -8.38
C SER A 531 17.98 -32.11 -8.44
N ARG A 532 16.98 -32.01 -9.33
CA ARG A 532 15.96 -33.06 -9.46
C ARG A 532 16.52 -34.36 -10.04
N VAL A 533 17.44 -34.28 -10.99
CA VAL A 533 18.13 -35.47 -11.53
C VAL A 533 19.04 -36.11 -10.49
N CYS A 534 19.81 -35.32 -9.74
CA CYS A 534 20.72 -35.81 -8.70
C CYS A 534 19.97 -36.43 -7.51
N CYS A 535 18.83 -35.87 -7.12
CA CYS A 535 18.02 -36.38 -6.02
C CYS A 535 17.08 -37.53 -6.44
N ALA A 536 16.84 -37.76 -7.73
CA ALA A 536 15.93 -38.79 -8.23
C ALA A 536 16.20 -40.21 -7.67
N PRO A 537 17.45 -40.68 -7.47
CA PRO A 537 17.70 -42.00 -6.86
C PRO A 537 17.13 -42.14 -5.46
N VAL A 538 17.10 -41.05 -4.66
CA VAL A 538 16.51 -41.03 -3.31
C VAL A 538 15.00 -41.22 -3.39
N PHE A 539 14.34 -40.47 -4.28
CA PHE A 539 12.89 -40.60 -4.51
C PHE A 539 12.49 -41.96 -5.05
N LEU A 540 13.27 -42.51 -5.98
CA LEU A 540 13.05 -43.86 -6.51
C LEU A 540 13.24 -44.92 -5.42
N SER A 541 14.24 -44.77 -4.55
CA SER A 541 14.47 -45.67 -3.43
C SER A 541 13.30 -45.67 -2.45
N LEU A 542 12.82 -44.47 -2.08
CA LEU A 542 11.62 -44.28 -1.25
C LEU A 542 10.40 -44.98 -1.85
N ASN A 543 10.17 -44.79 -3.16
CA ASN A 543 9.04 -45.40 -3.87
C ASN A 543 9.11 -46.94 -3.89
N PHE A 544 10.24 -47.51 -4.34
CA PHE A 544 10.39 -48.97 -4.46
C PHE A 544 10.40 -49.67 -3.10
N ALA A 545 11.07 -49.11 -2.09
CA ALA A 545 11.08 -49.67 -0.74
C ALA A 545 9.66 -49.65 -0.13
N SER A 546 8.95 -48.52 -0.24
CA SER A 546 7.62 -48.38 0.32
C SER A 546 6.60 -49.31 -0.36
N LEU A 547 6.69 -49.46 -1.68
CA LEU A 547 5.83 -50.37 -2.42
C LEU A 547 6.13 -51.85 -2.11
N ALA A 548 7.40 -52.22 -1.91
CA ALA A 548 7.78 -53.57 -1.50
C ALA A 548 7.23 -53.90 -0.10
N MET A 549 7.38 -52.98 0.86
CA MET A 549 6.87 -53.18 2.22
C MET A 549 5.36 -53.34 2.26
N VAL A 550 4.62 -52.54 1.49
CA VAL A 550 3.14 -52.64 1.40
C VAL A 550 2.66 -53.93 0.71
N ARG A 551 3.55 -54.61 -0.02
CA ARG A 551 3.31 -55.88 -0.72
C ARG A 551 3.96 -57.08 -0.02
N ASP A 552 4.41 -56.94 1.22
CA ASP A 552 5.10 -57.98 1.99
C ASP A 552 6.38 -58.53 1.30
N GLY A 553 7.04 -57.70 0.47
CA GLY A 553 8.29 -58.01 -0.21
C GLY A 553 9.52 -57.39 0.46
N ASP A 554 10.72 -57.81 0.04
CA ASP A 554 11.99 -57.29 0.56
C ASP A 554 12.34 -55.90 -0.04
N PRO A 555 12.36 -54.82 0.78
CA PRO A 555 12.65 -53.47 0.28
C PRO A 555 14.10 -53.32 -0.19
N VAL A 556 15.06 -54.08 0.35
CA VAL A 556 16.47 -53.97 -0.04
C VAL A 556 16.65 -54.45 -1.47
N THR A 557 16.14 -55.64 -1.79
CA THR A 557 16.16 -56.21 -3.15
C THR A 557 15.40 -55.31 -4.13
N ALA A 558 14.26 -54.73 -3.73
CA ALA A 558 13.49 -53.82 -4.58
C ALA A 558 14.27 -52.56 -4.97
N VAL A 559 15.03 -51.99 -4.02
CA VAL A 559 15.87 -50.80 -4.26
C VAL A 559 17.09 -51.14 -5.11
N THR A 560 17.86 -52.16 -4.73
CA THR A 560 19.13 -52.51 -5.41
C THR A 560 18.92 -52.96 -6.85
N THR A 561 17.78 -53.59 -7.14
CA THR A 561 17.46 -54.09 -8.48
C THR A 561 16.91 -53.00 -9.40
N ASN A 562 16.05 -52.10 -8.89
CA ASN A 562 15.23 -51.25 -9.74
C ASN A 562 15.65 -49.77 -9.82
N VAL A 563 16.38 -49.24 -8.82
CA VAL A 563 16.66 -47.79 -8.77
C VAL A 563 17.60 -47.33 -9.89
N VAL A 564 18.72 -48.03 -10.12
CA VAL A 564 19.70 -47.62 -11.14
C VAL A 564 19.11 -47.68 -12.56
N PRO A 565 18.45 -48.78 -12.99
CA PRO A 565 17.80 -48.83 -14.29
C PRO A 565 16.70 -47.78 -14.47
N ALA A 566 15.87 -47.58 -13.44
CA ALA A 566 14.78 -46.59 -13.49
C ALA A 566 15.32 -45.15 -13.55
N TRP A 567 16.43 -44.87 -12.85
CA TRP A 567 17.07 -43.56 -12.87
C TRP A 567 17.69 -43.25 -14.23
N LEU A 568 18.47 -44.17 -14.81
CA LEU A 568 19.06 -44.02 -16.14
C LEU A 568 17.99 -43.85 -17.23
N THR A 569 16.86 -44.54 -17.10
CA THR A 569 15.76 -44.35 -18.04
C THR A 569 15.07 -43.01 -17.82
N GLY A 570 14.95 -42.59 -16.55
CA GLY A 570 14.35 -41.33 -16.15
C GLY A 570 15.10 -40.09 -16.61
N THR A 571 16.42 -40.15 -16.75
CA THR A 571 17.22 -39.02 -17.27
C THR A 571 16.93 -38.69 -18.74
N MET A 572 16.29 -39.58 -19.49
CA MET A 572 15.87 -39.28 -20.86
C MET A 572 14.56 -38.48 -20.93
N PHE A 573 13.78 -38.47 -19.85
CA PHE A 573 12.44 -37.87 -19.81
C PHE A 573 12.35 -36.69 -18.84
N TRP A 574 12.78 -36.89 -17.60
CA TRP A 574 12.57 -35.96 -16.50
C TRP A 574 13.32 -34.62 -16.63
N PRO A 575 14.52 -34.51 -17.24
CA PRO A 575 15.17 -33.21 -17.39
C PRO A 575 14.36 -32.24 -18.26
N ALA A 576 13.87 -32.70 -19.42
CA ALA A 576 13.06 -31.87 -20.32
C ALA A 576 11.71 -31.51 -19.68
N ALA A 577 11.04 -32.50 -19.08
CA ALA A 577 9.80 -32.30 -18.33
C ALA A 577 9.96 -31.31 -17.16
N SER A 578 11.05 -31.40 -16.42
CA SER A 578 11.34 -30.50 -15.29
C SER A 578 11.68 -29.09 -15.78
N ALA A 579 12.46 -28.96 -16.86
CA ALA A 579 12.75 -27.66 -17.47
C ALA A 579 11.47 -26.95 -17.92
N PHE A 580 10.56 -27.67 -18.58
CA PHE A 580 9.25 -27.14 -18.96
C PHE A 580 8.41 -26.76 -17.74
N THR A 581 8.36 -27.63 -16.72
CA THR A 581 7.60 -27.38 -15.48
C THR A 581 8.07 -26.12 -14.77
N TYR A 582 9.39 -25.95 -14.59
CA TYR A 582 9.94 -24.80 -13.88
C TYR A 582 9.94 -23.51 -14.71
N ARG A 583 9.95 -23.60 -16.04
CA ARG A 583 9.96 -22.43 -16.93
C ARG A 583 8.57 -21.92 -17.28
N VAL A 584 7.60 -22.83 -17.49
CA VAL A 584 6.32 -22.52 -18.13
C VAL A 584 5.13 -22.70 -17.19
N VAL A 585 5.18 -23.67 -16.27
CA VAL A 585 4.02 -23.98 -15.43
C VAL A 585 4.03 -23.10 -14.18
N PRO A 586 2.95 -22.33 -13.90
CA PRO A 586 2.83 -21.53 -12.67
C PRO A 586 2.89 -22.43 -11.43
N VAL A 587 3.45 -21.93 -10.32
CA VAL A 587 3.70 -22.71 -9.09
C VAL A 587 2.45 -23.49 -8.62
N ALA A 588 1.28 -22.85 -8.65
CA ALA A 588 -0.02 -23.42 -8.34
C ALA A 588 -0.38 -24.67 -9.17
N GLY A 589 0.02 -24.71 -10.45
CA GLY A 589 -0.26 -25.79 -11.39
C GLY A 589 0.78 -26.91 -11.41
N ARG A 590 1.96 -26.71 -10.83
CA ARG A 590 3.08 -27.67 -10.92
C ARG A 590 2.79 -29.00 -10.25
N ALA A 591 2.06 -28.99 -9.13
CA ALA A 591 1.66 -30.22 -8.46
C ALA A 591 0.74 -31.07 -9.35
N ALA A 592 -0.27 -30.47 -9.97
CA ALA A 592 -1.19 -31.16 -10.88
C ALA A 592 -0.46 -31.63 -12.15
N PHE A 593 0.32 -30.75 -12.78
CA PHE A 593 1.07 -31.07 -13.99
C PHE A 593 2.11 -32.18 -13.77
N GLY A 594 2.87 -32.11 -12.67
CA GLY A 594 3.82 -33.15 -12.28
C GLY A 594 3.13 -34.49 -11.96
N SER A 595 1.86 -34.47 -11.57
CA SER A 595 1.07 -35.69 -11.35
C SER A 595 0.68 -36.36 -12.66
N VAL A 596 0.33 -35.57 -13.68
CA VAL A 596 0.06 -36.07 -15.04
C VAL A 596 1.33 -36.67 -15.66
N LEU A 597 2.46 -35.98 -15.54
CA LEU A 597 3.76 -36.52 -16.01
C LEU A 597 4.18 -37.77 -15.25
N GLY A 598 3.99 -37.78 -13.92
CA GLY A 598 4.25 -38.95 -13.09
C GLY A 598 3.38 -40.14 -13.48
N ALA A 599 2.11 -39.90 -13.85
CA ALA A 599 1.20 -40.90 -14.37
C ALA A 599 1.67 -41.54 -15.68
N PHE A 600 2.08 -40.73 -16.67
CA PHE A 600 2.67 -41.23 -17.91
C PHE A 600 3.95 -42.02 -17.64
N TRP A 601 4.80 -41.52 -16.74
CA TRP A 601 6.06 -42.16 -16.37
C TRP A 601 5.85 -43.52 -15.69
N SER A 602 4.92 -43.62 -14.75
CA SER A 602 4.56 -44.89 -14.09
C SER A 602 3.97 -45.89 -15.08
N THR A 603 3.19 -45.42 -16.06
CA THR A 603 2.65 -46.27 -17.13
C THR A 603 3.75 -46.86 -18.00
N TYR A 604 4.72 -46.02 -18.37
CA TYR A 604 5.89 -46.45 -19.13
C TYR A 604 6.75 -47.47 -18.37
N LEU A 605 7.04 -47.25 -17.08
CA LEU A 605 7.81 -48.21 -16.28
C LEU A 605 7.12 -49.57 -16.15
N SER A 606 5.79 -49.59 -15.96
CA SER A 606 5.01 -50.83 -15.94
C SER A 606 5.07 -51.58 -17.28
N PHE A 607 4.94 -50.87 -18.41
CA PHE A 607 5.03 -51.46 -19.75
C PHE A 607 6.42 -52.06 -20.04
N VAL A 608 7.50 -51.36 -19.68
CA VAL A 608 8.88 -51.82 -19.90
C VAL A 608 9.20 -53.05 -19.02
N ALA A 609 8.71 -53.07 -17.79
CA ALA A 609 8.89 -54.21 -16.87
C ALA A 609 8.20 -55.51 -17.33
N HIS A 610 7.18 -55.42 -18.20
CA HIS A 610 6.38 -56.57 -18.68
C HIS A 610 6.68 -56.98 -20.13
N ARG A 611 7.67 -56.39 -20.80
CA ARG A 611 8.15 -56.90 -22.08
C ARG A 611 8.78 -58.29 -21.88
N ARG A 612 8.06 -59.35 -22.27
CA ARG A 612 8.70 -60.65 -22.53
C ARG A 612 9.78 -60.42 -23.61
N PRO A 613 11.01 -60.93 -23.44
CA PRO A 613 11.96 -60.96 -24.54
C PRO A 613 11.31 -61.72 -25.70
N LEU A 614 11.41 -61.16 -26.91
CA LEU A 614 10.99 -61.86 -28.12
C LEU A 614 11.74 -63.19 -28.18
N PRO A 615 11.06 -64.34 -28.40
CA PRO A 615 11.77 -65.56 -28.74
C PRO A 615 12.56 -65.32 -30.03
N LEU A 616 13.82 -65.74 -30.03
CA LEU A 616 14.73 -65.69 -31.18
C LEU A 616 14.15 -66.36 -32.42
#